data_AF-I4BAV6-F1
#
_entry.id   AF-I4BAV6-F1
#
_cell.length_a   1.000
_cell.length_b   1.000
_cell.length_c   1.000
_cell.angle_alpha   90.00
_cell.angle_beta   90.00
_cell.angle_gamma   90.00
#
_symmetry.space_group_name_H-M   'P 1'
#
loop_
_entity.id
_entity.type
_entity.pdbx_description
1 polymer ?
#
loop_
_entity_poly.entity_id
_entity_poly.type
_entity_poly.pdbx_seq_one_letter_code
_entity_poly.pdbx_strand_id
1 'polypeptide(L)'
;MPTVIKQDDVIESVAGALQYISYYHPPDFIQAMKNAYEKEESRAAKDAMAQILLNSRMSAIGHRPLCQDTGIVSVFVNVGMDVQWNATMTLEDMINEGVRRAYMHPDNVLRASIVNDPAGARKNTKDNTPAVIYTRLVPGNEVEITVAAKGGGSENKAKFAMLNPSDSIVDWVLKTVPTMGAGWCPPGMLGIGIGGTADKAMVMAKESLMDPIDIQELIARGPQNKAEELRITLYNEVNKLGIGAQGLGGLTTVLDVKIKDCPTHAASLPIAIIPNCAATRHAHLTLDGSGPVYLDPPKIEDWPNIEWKAEGAKRVNVNDLKKEDLAAFKPGETLLLTGSILTGRDAAHKRIADLMAKGEKLPDGVDFHNRFIYYVGPVDPVRDEVVGPAGPTTATRMDKFTDMMLEKTGLIGMIGKSERGPQAIEAIKKHKAIYLMAVGGAAYLVAKAIKKSRVVAFADLGMEAIYEFEVEDMPVSVAVDVNGESVHTTGPALWKKKIAG
;
A
#
# COMPACT_ATOMS: atom_id res chain seq x y z
N MET A 1 25.03 27.14 -20.57
CA MET A 1 26.22 26.35 -20.94
C MET A 1 25.80 24.90 -20.90
N PRO A 2 26.28 24.03 -21.81
CA PRO A 2 25.91 22.62 -21.74
C PRO A 2 26.42 22.00 -20.45
N THR A 3 25.59 21.17 -19.83
CA THR A 3 25.94 20.42 -18.62
C THR A 3 26.28 19.01 -18.99
N VAL A 4 27.38 18.48 -18.46
CA VAL A 4 27.75 17.08 -18.65
C VAL A 4 27.28 16.27 -17.45
N ILE A 5 26.36 15.33 -17.68
CA ILE A 5 25.89 14.38 -16.67
C ILE A 5 26.62 13.05 -16.85
N LYS A 6 27.18 12.50 -15.77
CA LYS A 6 27.89 11.22 -15.82
C LYS A 6 26.95 10.06 -15.56
N GLN A 7 27.29 8.91 -16.13
CA GLN A 7 26.55 7.68 -15.95
C GLN A 7 26.34 7.29 -14.48
N ASP A 8 27.41 7.30 -13.71
CA ASP A 8 27.37 6.87 -12.30
C ASP A 8 26.56 7.83 -11.43
N ASP A 9 26.53 9.12 -11.76
CA ASP A 9 25.75 10.12 -11.02
C ASP A 9 24.26 9.78 -11.08
N VAL A 10 23.73 9.39 -12.25
CA VAL A 10 22.32 8.97 -12.40
C VAL A 10 22.04 7.70 -11.62
N ILE A 11 22.88 6.68 -11.81
CA ILE A 11 22.72 5.36 -11.19
C ILE A 11 22.68 5.50 -9.65
N GLU A 12 23.64 6.24 -9.10
CA GLU A 12 23.78 6.44 -7.66
C GLU A 12 22.64 7.30 -7.09
N SER A 13 22.25 8.37 -7.78
CA SER A 13 21.13 9.22 -7.34
C SER A 13 19.81 8.44 -7.29
N VAL A 14 19.53 7.62 -8.31
CA VAL A 14 18.32 6.77 -8.34
C VAL A 14 18.39 5.71 -7.25
N ALA A 15 19.55 5.07 -7.04
CA ALA A 15 19.71 4.05 -6.03
C ALA A 15 19.51 4.62 -4.60
N GLY A 16 20.15 5.75 -4.32
CA GLY A 16 20.05 6.46 -3.04
C GLY A 16 18.62 6.94 -2.76
N ALA A 17 17.95 7.50 -3.77
CA ALA A 17 16.57 7.97 -3.61
C ALA A 17 15.57 6.83 -3.36
N LEU A 18 15.72 5.67 -4.02
CA LEU A 18 14.87 4.51 -3.77
C LEU A 18 15.07 3.91 -2.37
N GLN A 19 16.31 3.92 -1.88
CA GLN A 19 16.61 3.55 -0.49
C GLN A 19 15.99 4.55 0.48
N TYR A 20 16.18 5.86 0.25
CA TYR A 20 15.61 6.94 1.05
C TYR A 20 14.08 6.83 1.20
N ILE A 21 13.35 6.72 0.09
CA ILE A 21 11.87 6.62 0.12
C ILE A 21 11.37 5.26 0.62
N SER A 22 12.25 4.27 0.80
CA SER A 22 11.82 2.97 1.33
C SER A 22 11.44 3.08 2.81
N TYR A 23 12.13 3.93 3.58
CA TYR A 23 11.98 4.06 5.03
C TYR A 23 11.63 5.46 5.54
N TYR A 24 11.79 6.52 4.74
CA TYR A 24 11.33 7.87 5.08
C TYR A 24 10.01 8.20 4.38
N HIS A 25 9.02 8.64 5.17
CA HIS A 25 7.87 9.35 4.61
C HIS A 25 8.24 10.83 4.40
N PRO A 26 7.66 11.48 3.38
CA PRO A 26 7.71 12.92 3.23
C PRO A 26 7.15 13.67 4.46
N PRO A 27 7.75 14.80 4.88
CA PRO A 27 7.27 15.58 6.05
C PRO A 27 5.82 16.05 5.95
N ASP A 28 5.38 16.45 4.77
CA ASP A 28 4.00 16.85 4.47
C ASP A 28 3.00 15.69 4.69
N PHE A 29 3.35 14.46 4.33
CA PHE A 29 2.55 13.28 4.64
C PHE A 29 2.46 13.02 6.15
N ILE A 30 3.58 13.14 6.86
CA ILE A 30 3.62 12.95 8.32
C ILE A 30 2.70 13.99 9.00
N GLN A 31 2.81 15.26 8.60
CA GLN A 31 1.99 16.34 9.15
C GLN A 31 0.50 16.18 8.80
N ALA A 32 0.18 15.82 7.55
CA ALA A 32 -1.20 15.59 7.13
C ALA A 32 -1.84 14.40 7.88
N MET A 33 -1.12 13.30 8.01
CA MET A 33 -1.56 12.12 8.76
C MET A 33 -1.72 12.42 10.25
N LYS A 34 -0.80 13.19 10.85
CA LYS A 34 -0.91 13.66 12.24
C LYS A 34 -2.16 14.50 12.44
N ASN A 35 -2.40 15.49 11.57
CA ASN A 35 -3.58 16.34 11.65
C ASN A 35 -4.88 15.54 11.50
N ALA A 36 -4.90 14.53 10.63
CA ALA A 36 -6.03 13.62 10.48
C ALA A 36 -6.23 12.78 11.76
N TYR A 37 -5.16 12.23 12.32
CA TYR A 37 -5.19 11.45 13.57
C TYR A 37 -5.73 12.26 14.76
N GLU A 38 -5.31 13.52 14.91
CA GLU A 38 -5.76 14.40 16.00
C GLU A 38 -7.27 14.69 15.92
N LYS A 39 -7.78 14.90 14.70
CA LYS A 39 -9.20 15.16 14.43
C LYS A 39 -10.07 13.91 14.45
N GLU A 40 -9.50 12.72 14.20
CA GLU A 40 -10.27 11.49 14.05
C GLU A 40 -11.01 11.12 15.34
N GLU A 41 -12.29 10.83 15.17
CA GLU A 41 -13.22 10.46 16.23
C GLU A 41 -13.55 8.96 16.20
N SER A 42 -13.40 8.31 15.04
CA SER A 42 -13.52 6.86 14.94
C SER A 42 -12.32 6.20 15.59
N ARG A 43 -12.55 5.52 16.72
CA ARG A 43 -11.49 4.80 17.43
C ARG A 43 -10.72 3.83 16.53
N ALA A 44 -11.42 3.05 15.71
CA ALA A 44 -10.80 2.09 14.81
C ALA A 44 -9.94 2.78 13.72
N ALA A 45 -10.43 3.87 13.12
CA ALA A 45 -9.66 4.63 12.14
C ALA A 45 -8.47 5.36 12.79
N LYS A 46 -8.66 5.90 14.00
CA LYS A 46 -7.63 6.59 14.79
C LYS A 46 -6.49 5.64 15.17
N ASP A 47 -6.83 4.43 15.63
CA ASP A 47 -5.86 3.36 15.90
C ASP A 47 -5.07 2.97 14.64
N ALA A 48 -5.73 2.89 13.48
CA ALA A 48 -5.05 2.60 12.23
C ALA A 48 -4.06 3.71 11.82
N MET A 49 -4.44 4.98 11.95
CA MET A 49 -3.53 6.11 11.70
C MET A 49 -2.35 6.14 12.68
N ALA A 50 -2.59 5.85 13.96
CA ALA A 50 -1.53 5.74 14.97
C ALA A 50 -0.51 4.66 14.59
N GLN A 51 -0.97 3.46 14.20
CA GLN A 51 -0.08 2.39 13.75
C GLN A 51 0.73 2.77 12.50
N ILE A 52 0.15 3.49 11.54
CA ILE A 52 0.88 3.99 10.36
C ILE A 52 1.97 4.99 10.75
N LEU A 53 1.66 5.96 11.63
CA LEU A 53 2.61 6.96 12.11
C LEU A 53 3.75 6.33 12.92
N LEU A 54 3.42 5.39 13.81
CA LEU A 54 4.41 4.62 14.58
C LEU A 54 5.31 3.79 13.67
N ASN A 55 4.73 3.05 12.74
CA ASN A 55 5.49 2.30 11.75
C ASN A 55 6.42 3.20 10.94
N SER A 56 5.93 4.37 10.54
CA SER A 56 6.73 5.36 9.81
C SER A 56 7.94 5.82 10.62
N ARG A 57 7.74 6.18 11.90
CA ARG A 57 8.82 6.57 12.81
C ARG A 57 9.82 5.44 13.03
N MET A 58 9.33 4.21 13.25
CA MET A 58 10.17 3.03 13.44
C MET A 58 11.00 2.74 12.19
N SER A 59 10.42 2.89 11.00
CA SER A 59 11.09 2.69 9.71
C SER A 59 12.21 3.69 9.52
N ALA A 60 11.95 4.97 9.81
CA ALA A 60 12.93 6.06 9.75
C ALA A 60 14.14 5.84 10.67
N ILE A 61 13.92 5.28 11.87
CA ILE A 61 15.00 4.97 12.83
C ILE A 61 15.73 3.67 12.45
N GLY A 62 14.98 2.64 12.07
CA GLY A 62 15.52 1.30 11.81
C GLY A 62 16.12 1.13 10.42
N HIS A 63 15.93 2.09 9.52
CA HIS A 63 16.26 2.00 8.09
C HIS A 63 15.69 0.75 7.43
N ARG A 64 14.41 0.49 7.69
CA ARG A 64 13.69 -0.66 7.13
C ARG A 64 12.39 -0.24 6.44
N PRO A 65 11.94 -0.97 5.40
CA PRO A 65 10.85 -0.51 4.56
C PRO A 65 9.54 -0.31 5.32
N LEU A 66 8.88 0.83 5.05
CA LEU A 66 7.57 1.20 5.60
C LEU A 66 6.50 0.12 5.32
N CYS A 67 6.61 -0.53 4.16
CA CYS A 67 5.67 -1.51 3.64
C CYS A 67 6.43 -2.71 3.09
N GLN A 68 5.87 -3.91 3.28
CA GLN A 68 6.44 -5.13 2.72
C GLN A 68 6.40 -5.14 1.18
N ASP A 69 5.42 -4.44 0.61
CA ASP A 69 5.38 -4.15 -0.82
C ASP A 69 6.21 -2.91 -1.12
N THR A 70 7.50 -3.11 -1.36
CA THR A 70 8.46 -2.06 -1.77
C THR A 70 8.14 -1.49 -3.15
N GLY A 71 7.18 -2.07 -3.89
CA GLY A 71 6.50 -1.42 -5.00
C GLY A 71 7.18 -1.55 -6.36
N ILE A 72 6.43 -1.17 -7.39
CA ILE A 72 6.86 -0.99 -8.77
C ILE A 72 7.53 0.37 -8.89
N VAL A 73 8.73 0.45 -9.45
CA VAL A 73 9.38 1.74 -9.65
C VAL A 73 8.77 2.44 -10.86
N SER A 74 8.26 3.64 -10.65
CA SER A 74 7.87 4.57 -11.71
C SER A 74 8.80 5.78 -11.67
N VAL A 75 9.30 6.22 -12.82
CA VAL A 75 10.23 7.35 -12.92
C VAL A 75 9.72 8.34 -13.95
N PHE A 76 9.62 9.61 -13.56
CA PHE A 76 9.38 10.72 -14.48
C PHE A 76 10.68 11.50 -14.63
N VAL A 77 11.16 11.64 -15.86
CA VAL A 77 12.45 12.27 -16.17
C VAL A 77 12.23 13.43 -17.13
N ASN A 78 12.65 14.62 -16.72
CA ASN A 78 12.80 15.76 -17.63
C ASN A 78 14.29 15.91 -17.95
N VAL A 79 14.64 15.87 -19.23
CA VAL A 79 16.01 16.04 -19.71
C VAL A 79 16.11 17.39 -20.41
N GLY A 80 16.95 18.27 -19.87
CA GLY A 80 17.30 19.54 -20.50
C GLY A 80 17.88 19.34 -21.90
N MET A 81 17.44 20.14 -22.87
CA MET A 81 17.93 20.09 -24.25
C MET A 81 19.43 20.40 -24.38
N ASP A 82 20.03 21.08 -23.39
CA ASP A 82 21.46 21.41 -23.34
C ASP A 82 22.28 20.40 -22.50
N VAL A 83 21.70 19.25 -22.14
CA VAL A 83 22.40 18.18 -21.43
C VAL A 83 23.26 17.36 -22.40
N GLN A 84 24.51 17.11 -22.02
CA GLN A 84 25.41 16.16 -22.64
C GLN A 84 25.67 14.98 -21.69
N TRP A 85 25.84 13.80 -22.26
CA TRP A 85 26.02 12.58 -21.48
C TRP A 85 27.47 12.09 -21.56
N ASN A 86 28.12 11.92 -20.41
CA ASN A 86 29.31 11.09 -20.29
C ASN A 86 28.87 9.69 -19.82
N ALA A 87 28.35 8.90 -20.77
CA ALA A 87 27.77 7.60 -20.50
C ALA A 87 27.95 6.64 -21.68
N THR A 88 27.96 5.34 -21.36
CA THR A 88 27.88 4.25 -22.35
C THR A 88 26.51 3.57 -22.34
N MET A 89 25.81 3.62 -21.20
CA MET A 89 24.44 3.16 -21.02
C MET A 89 23.42 4.16 -21.54
N THR A 90 22.26 3.67 -21.98
CA THR A 90 21.09 4.53 -22.20
C THR A 90 20.57 5.08 -20.87
N LEU A 91 19.82 6.19 -20.89
CA LEU A 91 19.19 6.72 -19.68
C LEU A 91 18.30 5.69 -18.97
N GLU A 92 17.57 4.89 -19.74
CA GLU A 92 16.74 3.82 -19.18
C GLU A 92 17.57 2.74 -18.50
N ASP A 93 18.71 2.34 -19.08
CA ASP A 93 19.62 1.36 -18.48
C ASP A 93 20.27 1.90 -17.20
N MET A 94 20.67 3.18 -17.18
CA MET A 94 21.20 3.84 -15.99
C MET A 94 20.19 3.85 -14.85
N ILE A 95 18.93 4.20 -15.14
CA ILE A 95 17.85 4.18 -14.15
C ILE A 95 17.59 2.76 -13.64
N ASN A 96 17.51 1.78 -14.54
CA ASN A 96 17.27 0.38 -14.16
C ASN A 96 18.44 -0.20 -13.35
N GLU A 97 19.68 0.20 -13.62
CA GLU A 97 20.82 -0.16 -12.80
C GLU A 97 20.75 0.47 -11.40
N GLY A 98 20.33 1.72 -11.29
CA GLY A 98 20.03 2.35 -10.00
C GLY A 98 18.95 1.60 -9.21
N VAL A 99 17.88 1.17 -9.90
CA VAL A 99 16.80 0.35 -9.32
C VAL A 99 17.35 -0.98 -8.80
N ARG A 100 18.11 -1.71 -9.62
CA ARG A 100 18.74 -2.98 -9.22
C ARG A 100 19.60 -2.81 -7.98
N ARG A 101 20.48 -1.81 -7.96
CA ARG A 101 21.36 -1.51 -6.82
C ARG A 101 20.57 -1.18 -5.56
N ALA A 102 19.50 -0.37 -5.67
CA ALA A 102 18.64 -0.09 -4.53
C ALA A 102 17.98 -1.35 -4.00
N TYR A 103 17.38 -2.19 -4.85
CA TYR A 103 16.62 -3.34 -4.37
C TYR A 103 17.51 -4.46 -3.80
N MET A 104 18.76 -4.53 -4.26
CA MET A 104 19.75 -5.50 -3.78
C MET A 104 20.70 -4.94 -2.72
N HIS A 105 20.41 -3.76 -2.14
CA HIS A 105 21.28 -3.15 -1.14
C HIS A 105 21.43 -4.07 0.09
N PRO A 106 22.65 -4.49 0.47
CA PRO A 106 22.85 -5.55 1.46
C PRO A 106 22.31 -5.20 2.84
N ASP A 107 22.41 -3.93 3.25
CA ASP A 107 21.92 -3.47 4.56
C ASP A 107 20.42 -3.22 4.62
N ASN A 108 19.74 -3.17 3.46
CA ASN A 108 18.32 -2.89 3.37
C ASN A 108 17.74 -3.50 2.08
N VAL A 109 17.76 -4.83 2.01
CA VAL A 109 17.21 -5.56 0.87
C VAL A 109 15.73 -5.24 0.76
N LEU A 110 15.33 -4.81 -0.43
CA LEU A 110 13.94 -4.50 -0.76
C LEU A 110 13.31 -5.69 -1.49
N ARG A 111 11.98 -5.81 -1.43
CA ARG A 111 11.28 -6.94 -2.04
C ARG A 111 11.11 -6.78 -3.55
N ALA A 112 11.74 -7.66 -4.34
CA ALA A 112 11.46 -7.74 -5.77
C ALA A 112 10.05 -8.27 -6.06
N SER A 113 9.22 -7.44 -6.69
CA SER A 113 7.80 -7.69 -6.97
C SER A 113 7.48 -7.76 -8.48
N ILE A 114 8.44 -7.49 -9.36
CA ILE A 114 8.27 -7.56 -10.82
C ILE A 114 8.41 -8.99 -11.33
N VAL A 115 7.60 -9.33 -12.34
CA VAL A 115 7.60 -10.63 -13.00
C VAL A 115 7.79 -10.48 -14.51
N ASN A 116 8.61 -11.35 -15.10
CA ASN A 116 8.73 -11.54 -16.54
C ASN A 116 7.59 -12.41 -17.05
N ASP A 117 7.24 -12.22 -18.33
CA ASP A 117 6.18 -12.99 -19.01
C ASP A 117 4.83 -12.93 -18.26
N PRO A 118 4.20 -11.73 -18.17
CA PRO A 118 3.03 -11.51 -17.32
C PRO A 118 1.80 -12.33 -17.73
N ALA A 119 1.71 -12.71 -19.01
CA ALA A 119 0.66 -13.56 -19.58
C ALA A 119 0.97 -15.06 -19.50
N GLY A 120 2.23 -15.44 -19.25
CA GLY A 120 2.68 -16.82 -19.18
C GLY A 120 3.23 -17.21 -17.80
N ALA A 121 4.53 -17.49 -17.72
CA ALA A 121 5.15 -18.14 -16.56
C ALA A 121 5.31 -17.22 -15.33
N ARG A 122 5.22 -15.90 -15.49
CA ARG A 122 5.26 -14.92 -14.37
C ARG A 122 6.46 -15.09 -13.43
N LYS A 123 7.65 -15.35 -13.97
CA LYS A 123 8.86 -15.56 -13.18
C LYS A 123 9.35 -14.23 -12.57
N ASN A 124 9.58 -14.20 -11.26
CA ASN A 124 10.09 -13.00 -10.58
C ASN A 124 11.48 -12.58 -11.13
N THR A 125 11.69 -11.28 -11.34
CA THR A 125 12.94 -10.73 -11.91
C THR A 125 14.10 -10.65 -10.92
N LYS A 126 13.81 -10.82 -9.62
CA LYS A 126 14.77 -10.86 -8.50
C LYS A 126 15.47 -9.55 -8.16
N ASP A 127 15.40 -8.54 -9.03
CA ASP A 127 15.98 -7.21 -8.82
C ASP A 127 14.96 -6.06 -8.96
N ASN A 128 13.68 -6.40 -9.13
CA ASN A 128 12.58 -5.46 -9.32
C ASN A 128 12.66 -4.60 -10.59
N THR A 129 13.53 -4.94 -11.53
CA THR A 129 13.57 -4.32 -12.85
C THR A 129 12.64 -5.05 -13.83
N PRO A 130 12.20 -4.41 -14.93
CA PRO A 130 12.42 -3.00 -15.27
C PRO A 130 11.47 -2.03 -14.54
N ALA A 131 11.93 -0.79 -14.37
CA ALA A 131 11.09 0.34 -13.97
C ALA A 131 10.20 0.82 -15.12
N VAL A 132 9.12 1.54 -14.79
CA VAL A 132 8.26 2.24 -15.75
C VAL A 132 8.76 3.68 -15.88
N ILE A 133 9.33 4.04 -17.02
CA ILE A 133 10.06 5.31 -17.21
C ILE A 133 9.30 6.21 -18.20
N TYR A 134 9.07 7.46 -17.81
CA TYR A 134 8.44 8.49 -18.63
C TYR A 134 9.43 9.64 -18.84
N THR A 135 9.98 9.72 -20.05
CA THR A 135 10.99 10.74 -20.39
C THR A 135 10.38 11.89 -21.20
N ARG A 136 10.77 13.12 -20.87
CA ARG A 136 10.47 14.34 -21.64
C ARG A 136 11.74 15.12 -21.91
N LEU A 137 11.81 15.75 -23.07
CA LEU A 137 12.81 16.78 -23.34
C LEU A 137 12.23 18.14 -22.96
N VAL A 138 13.00 18.94 -22.23
CA VAL A 138 12.59 20.27 -21.75
C VAL A 138 13.70 21.30 -22.01
N PRO A 139 13.39 22.60 -22.10
CA PRO A 139 14.44 23.62 -22.13
C PRO A 139 15.35 23.57 -20.88
N GLY A 140 16.61 23.97 -21.03
CA GLY A 140 17.58 24.02 -19.93
C GLY A 140 18.68 22.95 -20.03
N ASN A 141 19.51 22.90 -19.00
CA ASN A 141 20.73 22.09 -18.93
C ASN A 141 20.77 21.16 -17.70
N GLU A 142 19.62 20.85 -17.11
CA GLU A 142 19.52 19.97 -15.94
C GLU A 142 18.75 18.70 -16.29
N VAL A 143 18.92 17.65 -15.47
CA VAL A 143 18.10 16.44 -15.52
C VAL A 143 17.31 16.35 -14.22
N GLU A 144 15.99 16.50 -14.31
CA GLU A 144 15.09 16.32 -13.17
C GLU A 144 14.57 14.88 -13.18
N ILE A 145 14.76 14.16 -12.08
CA ILE A 145 14.29 12.79 -11.91
C ILE A 145 13.34 12.76 -10.71
N THR A 146 12.08 12.45 -10.96
CA THR A 146 11.13 12.08 -9.91
C THR A 146 11.01 10.55 -9.87
N VAL A 147 11.47 9.93 -8.79
CA VAL A 147 11.35 8.49 -8.57
C VAL A 147 10.21 8.18 -7.61
N ALA A 148 9.47 7.13 -7.87
CA ALA A 148 8.39 6.67 -7.00
C ALA A 148 8.34 5.15 -6.88
N ALA A 149 8.14 4.66 -5.66
CA ALA A 149 8.00 3.24 -5.35
C ALA A 149 6.53 2.91 -5.10
N LYS A 150 5.81 2.49 -6.14
CA LYS A 150 4.35 2.38 -6.13
C LYS A 150 3.87 0.99 -5.72
N GLY A 151 3.20 0.88 -4.58
CA GLY A 151 2.67 -0.41 -4.12
C GLY A 151 1.59 -0.95 -5.07
N GLY A 152 1.68 -2.23 -5.46
CA GLY A 152 0.76 -2.86 -6.40
C GLY A 152 -0.69 -2.87 -5.91
N GLY A 153 -0.89 -2.87 -4.58
CA GLY A 153 -2.22 -2.73 -3.98
C GLY A 153 -2.93 -1.40 -4.30
N SER A 154 -2.18 -0.31 -4.44
CA SER A 154 -2.71 1.00 -4.85
C SER A 154 -2.80 1.13 -6.37
N GLU A 155 -1.79 0.63 -7.10
CA GLU A 155 -1.76 0.65 -8.56
C GLU A 155 -2.97 -0.09 -9.17
N ASN A 156 -3.29 -1.28 -8.64
CA ASN A 156 -4.42 -2.10 -9.11
C ASN A 156 -5.81 -1.48 -8.85
N LYS A 157 -5.87 -0.33 -8.16
CA LYS A 157 -7.09 0.42 -7.92
C LYS A 157 -7.26 1.59 -8.88
N ALA A 158 -6.38 1.75 -9.86
CA ALA A 158 -6.55 2.69 -10.95
C ALA A 158 -7.89 2.47 -11.67
N LYS A 159 -8.60 3.55 -11.97
CA LYS A 159 -9.85 3.55 -12.73
C LYS A 159 -9.78 4.61 -13.82
N PHE A 160 -10.44 4.31 -14.92
CA PHE A 160 -10.51 5.16 -16.09
C PHE A 160 -11.94 5.18 -16.65
N ALA A 161 -12.34 6.31 -17.20
CA ALA A 161 -13.56 6.42 -18.00
C ALA A 161 -13.38 7.45 -19.13
N MET A 162 -14.12 7.23 -20.21
CA MET A 162 -14.42 8.26 -21.20
C MET A 162 -15.78 8.85 -20.84
N LEU A 163 -15.78 10.01 -20.20
CA LEU A 163 -17.01 10.73 -19.89
C LEU A 163 -17.50 11.50 -21.11
N ASN A 164 -18.81 11.74 -21.18
CA ASN A 164 -19.34 12.76 -22.08
C ASN A 164 -18.93 14.14 -21.55
N PRO A 165 -18.75 15.16 -22.42
CA PRO A 165 -18.41 16.51 -21.97
C PRO A 165 -19.41 17.14 -20.98
N SER A 166 -20.65 16.66 -20.96
CA SER A 166 -21.72 17.10 -20.05
C SER A 166 -21.77 16.35 -18.72
N ASP A 167 -21.01 15.26 -18.57
CA ASP A 167 -21.07 14.43 -17.36
C ASP A 167 -20.35 15.10 -16.18
N SER A 168 -20.83 14.85 -14.97
CA SER A 168 -20.22 15.36 -13.74
C SER A 168 -19.00 14.52 -13.33
N ILE A 169 -17.83 15.17 -13.30
CA ILE A 169 -16.60 14.56 -12.75
C ILE A 169 -16.78 14.21 -11.27
N VAL A 170 -17.44 15.08 -10.50
CA VAL A 170 -17.67 14.85 -9.06
C VAL A 170 -18.50 13.59 -8.85
N ASP A 171 -19.60 13.43 -9.60
CA ASP A 171 -20.48 12.27 -9.45
C ASP A 171 -19.75 10.98 -9.84
N TRP A 172 -18.95 11.03 -10.91
CA TRP A 172 -18.15 9.88 -11.31
C TRP A 172 -17.13 9.50 -10.24
N VAL A 173 -16.42 10.46 -9.64
CA VAL A 173 -15.44 10.19 -8.57
C VAL A 173 -16.15 9.62 -7.33
N LEU A 174 -17.25 10.23 -6.88
CA LEU A 174 -17.99 9.78 -5.70
C LEU A 174 -18.62 8.39 -5.87
N LYS A 175 -19.01 8.03 -7.09
CA LYS A 175 -19.45 6.67 -7.44
C LYS A 175 -18.27 5.69 -7.50
N THR A 176 -17.10 6.15 -7.94
CA THR A 176 -15.93 5.30 -8.22
C THR A 176 -15.15 4.96 -6.95
N VAL A 177 -14.90 5.92 -6.06
CA VAL A 177 -14.08 5.74 -4.85
C VAL A 177 -14.57 4.58 -3.96
N PRO A 178 -15.86 4.40 -3.67
CA PRO A 178 -16.35 3.26 -2.90
C PRO A 178 -15.99 1.90 -3.54
N THR A 179 -15.96 1.80 -4.88
CA THR A 179 -15.63 0.55 -5.60
C THR A 179 -14.15 0.18 -5.51
N MET A 180 -13.29 1.12 -5.12
CA MET A 180 -11.88 0.86 -4.91
C MET A 180 -11.64 0.10 -3.59
N GLY A 181 -12.60 0.14 -2.66
CA GLY A 181 -12.52 -0.51 -1.35
C GLY A 181 -11.34 -0.02 -0.52
N ALA A 182 -10.98 -0.76 0.53
CA ALA A 182 -9.84 -0.48 1.40
C ALA A 182 -8.52 -1.08 0.88
N GLY A 183 -8.53 -1.70 -0.31
CA GLY A 183 -7.39 -2.38 -0.95
C GLY A 183 -6.11 -1.54 -1.06
N TRP A 184 -6.28 -0.23 -1.19
CA TRP A 184 -5.21 0.75 -1.37
C TRP A 184 -4.72 1.38 -0.06
N CYS A 185 -5.15 0.88 1.11
CA CYS A 185 -4.70 1.33 2.44
C CYS A 185 -4.90 2.85 2.70
N PRO A 186 -6.15 3.37 2.69
CA PRO A 186 -6.42 4.73 3.15
C PRO A 186 -6.02 4.94 4.64
N PRO A 187 -5.74 6.19 5.08
CA PRO A 187 -5.83 7.40 4.29
C PRO A 187 -4.56 7.62 3.46
N GLY A 188 -4.74 8.20 2.28
CA GLY A 188 -3.67 8.56 1.36
C GLY A 188 -4.17 9.62 0.40
N MET A 189 -3.67 9.66 -0.84
CA MET A 189 -4.07 10.69 -1.81
C MET A 189 -4.85 10.11 -2.98
N LEU A 190 -5.64 10.93 -3.67
CA LEU A 190 -6.19 10.58 -4.99
C LEU A 190 -5.52 11.45 -6.05
N GLY A 191 -4.88 10.82 -7.02
CA GLY A 191 -4.35 11.49 -8.20
C GLY A 191 -5.34 11.35 -9.34
N ILE A 192 -5.72 12.47 -9.93
CA ILE A 192 -6.72 12.53 -11.00
C ILE A 192 -6.11 13.20 -12.21
N GLY A 193 -6.30 12.59 -13.37
CA GLY A 193 -5.87 13.09 -14.66
C GLY A 193 -7.09 13.36 -15.53
N ILE A 194 -7.20 14.56 -16.10
CA ILE A 194 -8.37 14.99 -16.89
C ILE A 194 -7.92 15.48 -18.26
N GLY A 195 -8.54 14.97 -19.32
CA GLY A 195 -8.30 15.41 -20.69
C GLY A 195 -7.20 14.64 -21.43
N GLY A 196 -6.77 15.16 -22.57
CA GLY A 196 -5.87 14.46 -23.50
C GLY A 196 -6.51 13.23 -24.14
N THR A 197 -5.83 12.11 -24.03
CA THR A 197 -6.28 10.77 -24.44
C THR A 197 -6.28 9.83 -23.22
N ALA A 198 -6.77 8.60 -23.39
CA ALA A 198 -6.86 7.63 -22.31
C ALA A 198 -5.50 7.39 -21.59
N ASP A 199 -4.45 7.20 -22.37
CA ASP A 199 -3.07 7.03 -21.88
C ASP A 199 -2.55 8.29 -21.17
N LYS A 200 -2.76 9.48 -21.75
CA LYS A 200 -2.31 10.74 -21.15
C LYS A 200 -3.00 11.02 -19.81
N ALA A 201 -4.31 10.78 -19.71
CA ALA A 201 -5.05 10.93 -18.46
C ALA A 201 -4.49 10.02 -17.35
N MET A 202 -4.19 8.75 -17.66
CA MET A 202 -3.60 7.81 -16.70
C MET A 202 -2.20 8.25 -16.24
N VAL A 203 -1.36 8.72 -17.16
CA VAL A 203 -0.02 9.23 -16.83
C VAL A 203 -0.11 10.47 -15.95
N MET A 204 -0.99 11.43 -16.27
CA MET A 204 -1.20 12.64 -15.46
C MET A 204 -1.75 12.33 -14.06
N ALA A 205 -2.68 11.37 -13.95
CA ALA A 205 -3.20 10.91 -12.67
C ALA A 205 -2.09 10.31 -11.78
N LYS A 206 -1.12 9.61 -12.39
CA LYS A 206 0.03 9.06 -11.67
C LYS A 206 1.03 10.15 -11.29
N GLU A 207 1.35 11.04 -12.22
CA GLU A 207 2.31 12.13 -12.04
C GLU A 207 1.85 13.16 -11.00
N SER A 208 0.54 13.39 -10.87
CA SER A 208 0.01 14.35 -9.89
C SER A 208 0.19 13.88 -8.45
N LEU A 209 0.34 12.57 -8.22
CA LEU A 209 0.61 12.00 -6.89
C LEU A 209 2.00 12.31 -6.34
N MET A 210 2.88 12.88 -7.17
CA MET A 210 4.24 13.26 -6.77
C MET A 210 4.29 14.68 -6.20
N ASP A 211 3.19 15.43 -6.27
CA ASP A 211 3.14 16.81 -5.79
C ASP A 211 2.94 16.81 -4.24
N PRO A 212 3.52 17.78 -3.50
CA PRO A 212 3.43 17.83 -2.03
C PRO A 212 2.00 17.94 -1.52
N ILE A 213 1.65 17.32 -0.39
CA ILE A 213 0.33 17.45 0.26
C ILE A 213 0.12 18.88 0.75
N ASP A 214 -0.82 19.59 0.13
CA ASP A 214 -1.02 21.04 0.27
C ASP A 214 -2.50 21.44 0.36
N ILE A 215 -3.44 20.49 0.45
CA ILE A 215 -4.88 20.78 0.39
C ILE A 215 -5.34 21.78 1.46
N GLN A 216 -4.73 21.78 2.65
CA GLN A 216 -5.08 22.71 3.73
C GLN A 216 -4.63 24.13 3.40
N GLU A 217 -3.45 24.28 2.80
CA GLU A 217 -2.95 25.57 2.31
C GLU A 217 -3.81 26.08 1.16
N LEU A 218 -4.19 25.19 0.23
CA LEU A 218 -5.10 25.49 -0.87
C LEU A 218 -6.47 25.97 -0.36
N ILE A 219 -7.05 25.31 0.65
CA ILE A 219 -8.31 25.74 1.26
C ILE A 219 -8.17 27.12 1.89
N ALA A 220 -7.08 27.39 2.60
CA ALA A 220 -6.84 28.67 3.28
C ALA A 220 -6.64 29.83 2.29
N ARG A 221 -5.89 29.62 1.21
CA ARG A 221 -5.63 30.66 0.19
C ARG A 221 -6.78 30.84 -0.80
N GLY A 222 -7.64 29.85 -0.95
CA GLY A 222 -8.72 29.80 -1.94
C GLY A 222 -8.25 29.37 -3.35
N PRO A 223 -9.13 28.72 -4.13
CA PRO A 223 -8.80 28.22 -5.46
C PRO A 223 -8.64 29.37 -6.47
N GLN A 224 -7.69 29.24 -7.38
CA GLN A 224 -7.39 30.22 -8.43
C GLN A 224 -7.84 29.77 -9.83
N ASN A 225 -8.23 28.50 -9.97
CA ASN A 225 -8.67 27.92 -11.23
C ASN A 225 -9.65 26.76 -10.99
N LYS A 226 -10.23 26.24 -12.08
CA LYS A 226 -11.25 25.21 -11.99
C LYS A 226 -10.74 23.88 -11.42
N ALA A 227 -9.50 23.52 -11.70
CA ALA A 227 -8.89 22.31 -11.16
C ALA A 227 -8.76 22.41 -9.63
N GLU A 228 -8.34 23.56 -9.10
CA GLU A 228 -8.26 23.80 -7.66
C GLU A 228 -9.62 23.80 -6.96
N GLU A 229 -10.65 24.40 -7.56
CA GLU A 229 -12.03 24.30 -7.07
C GLU A 229 -12.47 22.84 -6.97
N LEU A 230 -12.16 22.05 -8.02
CA LEU A 230 -12.50 20.65 -8.07
C LEU A 230 -11.72 19.82 -7.04
N ARG A 231 -10.43 20.12 -6.80
CA ARG A 231 -9.62 19.50 -5.73
C ARG A 231 -10.28 19.65 -4.37
N ILE A 232 -10.64 20.88 -3.98
CA ILE A 232 -11.31 21.18 -2.71
C ILE A 232 -12.66 20.46 -2.62
N THR A 233 -13.45 20.53 -3.69
CA THR A 233 -14.77 19.88 -3.75
C THR A 233 -14.66 18.38 -3.53
N LEU A 234 -13.77 17.71 -4.27
CA LEU A 234 -13.57 16.27 -4.17
C LEU A 234 -12.99 15.86 -2.82
N TYR A 235 -12.03 16.62 -2.27
CA TYR A 235 -11.48 16.35 -0.93
C TYR A 235 -12.59 16.32 0.13
N ASN A 236 -13.48 17.31 0.12
CA ASN A 236 -14.59 17.39 1.07
C ASN A 236 -15.61 16.27 0.85
N GLU A 237 -16.07 16.08 -0.39
CA GLU A 237 -17.12 15.12 -0.70
C GLU A 237 -16.67 13.66 -0.54
N VAL A 238 -15.42 13.33 -0.87
CA VAL A 238 -14.87 11.99 -0.65
C VAL A 238 -14.78 11.67 0.84
N ASN A 239 -14.33 12.61 1.66
CA ASN A 239 -14.27 12.39 3.12
C ASN A 239 -15.67 12.27 3.75
N LYS A 240 -16.68 12.97 3.22
CA LYS A 240 -18.10 12.80 3.62
C LYS A 240 -18.70 11.43 3.29
N LEU A 241 -18.06 10.61 2.44
CA LEU A 241 -18.49 9.23 2.23
C LEU A 241 -18.34 8.37 3.49
N GLY A 242 -17.57 8.83 4.47
CA GLY A 242 -17.38 8.16 5.76
C GLY A 242 -16.55 6.88 5.69
N ILE A 243 -15.86 6.59 4.58
CA ILE A 243 -15.08 5.36 4.39
C ILE A 243 -13.99 5.22 5.47
N GLY A 244 -13.27 6.32 5.74
CA GLY A 244 -12.28 6.40 6.81
C GLY A 244 -10.98 5.63 6.54
N ALA A 245 -10.06 5.70 7.51
CA ALA A 245 -8.80 4.97 7.46
C ALA A 245 -9.04 3.46 7.37
N GLN A 246 -8.31 2.79 6.47
CA GLN A 246 -8.42 1.36 6.18
C GLN A 246 -9.85 0.87 5.82
N GLY A 247 -10.79 1.77 5.52
CA GLY A 247 -12.20 1.42 5.29
C GLY A 247 -12.98 1.06 6.57
N LEU A 248 -12.48 1.44 7.74
CA LEU A 248 -13.07 1.12 9.05
C LEU A 248 -14.23 2.04 9.45
N GLY A 249 -14.54 3.04 8.62
CA GLY A 249 -15.41 4.15 8.98
C GLY A 249 -14.66 5.24 9.75
N GLY A 250 -14.78 6.49 9.34
CA GLY A 250 -14.13 7.62 10.01
C GLY A 250 -14.22 8.91 9.21
N LEU A 251 -13.57 9.95 9.73
CA LEU A 251 -13.57 11.28 9.14
C LEU A 251 -12.65 11.39 7.92
N THR A 252 -11.54 10.66 7.92
CA THR A 252 -10.50 10.84 6.88
C THR A 252 -10.31 9.58 6.03
N THR A 253 -10.73 9.67 4.77
CA THR A 253 -10.45 8.70 3.70
C THR A 253 -9.27 9.14 2.85
N VAL A 254 -9.16 10.44 2.57
CA VAL A 254 -8.09 11.05 1.76
C VAL A 254 -7.46 12.21 2.51
N LEU A 255 -6.14 12.32 2.41
CA LEU A 255 -5.32 13.42 2.93
C LEU A 255 -5.23 14.57 1.92
N ASP A 256 -5.31 14.28 0.62
CA ASP A 256 -5.31 15.25 -0.48
C ASP A 256 -5.96 14.64 -1.74
N VAL A 257 -6.40 15.51 -2.64
CA VAL A 257 -6.79 15.18 -4.02
C VAL A 257 -5.93 16.03 -4.95
N LYS A 258 -5.16 15.39 -5.82
CA LYS A 258 -4.30 16.03 -6.83
C LYS A 258 -4.95 15.93 -8.20
N ILE A 259 -4.92 17.02 -8.95
CA ILE A 259 -5.48 17.09 -10.31
C ILE A 259 -4.43 17.65 -11.25
N LYS A 260 -4.13 16.90 -12.33
CA LYS A 260 -3.43 17.42 -13.51
C LYS A 260 -4.37 17.29 -14.70
N ASP A 261 -4.54 18.37 -15.45
CA ASP A 261 -5.36 18.40 -16.65
C ASP A 261 -4.59 18.87 -17.87
N CYS A 262 -5.11 18.55 -19.05
CA CYS A 262 -4.60 19.06 -20.32
C CYS A 262 -5.73 19.19 -21.35
N PRO A 263 -5.52 19.93 -22.46
CA PRO A 263 -6.50 20.04 -23.52
C PRO A 263 -6.98 18.67 -24.02
N THR A 264 -8.26 18.57 -24.37
CA THR A 264 -8.90 17.35 -24.86
C THR A 264 -9.71 17.63 -26.11
N HIS A 265 -10.00 16.58 -26.89
CA HIS A 265 -10.89 16.69 -28.03
C HIS A 265 -12.30 17.09 -27.58
N ALA A 266 -12.98 17.97 -28.32
CA ALA A 266 -14.28 18.55 -27.92
C ALA A 266 -15.38 17.51 -27.63
N ALA A 267 -15.29 16.32 -28.24
CA ALA A 267 -16.24 15.22 -28.03
C ALA A 267 -15.83 14.25 -26.88
N SER A 268 -14.77 14.54 -26.14
CA SER A 268 -14.17 13.58 -25.20
C SER A 268 -13.79 14.23 -23.88
N LEU A 269 -14.14 13.57 -22.77
CA LEU A 269 -13.63 13.90 -21.44
C LEU A 269 -12.98 12.65 -20.80
N PRO A 270 -11.75 12.29 -21.22
CA PRO A 270 -10.99 11.24 -20.57
C PRO A 270 -10.71 11.61 -19.12
N ILE A 271 -10.95 10.68 -18.21
CA ILE A 271 -10.63 10.85 -16.80
C ILE A 271 -10.02 9.59 -16.23
N ALA A 272 -8.97 9.75 -15.46
CA ALA A 272 -8.33 8.70 -14.70
C ALA A 272 -8.25 9.07 -13.21
N ILE A 273 -8.36 8.09 -12.34
CA ILE A 273 -8.11 8.21 -10.90
C ILE A 273 -7.18 7.09 -10.46
N ILE A 274 -6.10 7.45 -9.77
CA ILE A 274 -5.12 6.53 -9.21
C ILE A 274 -4.92 6.91 -7.74
N PRO A 275 -5.15 6.01 -6.78
CA PRO A 275 -4.91 6.31 -5.38
C PRO A 275 -3.42 6.19 -5.05
N ASN A 276 -2.94 6.98 -4.10
CA ASN A 276 -1.71 6.75 -3.35
C ASN A 276 -2.02 6.21 -1.98
N CYS A 277 -1.43 5.07 -1.62
CA CYS A 277 -1.62 4.45 -0.33
C CYS A 277 -0.90 5.21 0.79
N ALA A 278 -1.17 4.80 2.04
CA ALA A 278 -0.41 5.24 3.21
C ALA A 278 1.12 5.05 3.10
N ALA A 279 1.62 4.17 2.23
CA ALA A 279 3.05 4.13 1.88
C ALA A 279 3.36 5.16 0.78
N THR A 280 3.39 6.44 1.14
CA THR A 280 3.70 7.56 0.23
C THR A 280 5.20 7.64 -0.01
N ARG A 281 5.65 7.24 -1.19
CA ARG A 281 7.08 7.07 -1.49
C ARG A 281 7.43 7.66 -2.84
N HIS A 282 7.90 8.90 -2.83
CA HIS A 282 8.48 9.57 -3.98
C HIS A 282 9.59 10.52 -3.54
N ALA A 283 10.49 10.80 -4.46
CA ALA A 283 11.64 11.68 -4.28
C ALA A 283 11.89 12.45 -5.58
N HIS A 284 12.38 13.67 -5.44
CA HIS A 284 12.71 14.56 -6.55
C HIS A 284 14.20 14.86 -6.51
N LEU A 285 14.86 14.71 -7.64
CA LEU A 285 16.31 14.88 -7.80
C LEU A 285 16.55 15.80 -8.99
N THR A 286 17.56 16.67 -8.89
CA THR A 286 18.01 17.51 -10.00
C THR A 286 19.50 17.31 -10.16
N LEU A 287 19.92 16.75 -11.31
CA LEU A 287 21.33 16.64 -11.66
C LEU A 287 21.74 17.84 -12.52
N ASP A 288 22.75 18.56 -12.06
CA ASP A 288 23.31 19.78 -12.68
C ASP A 288 24.78 19.60 -13.12
N GLY A 289 25.29 18.36 -13.07
CA GLY A 289 26.67 18.01 -13.41
C GLY A 289 27.67 18.11 -12.25
N SER A 290 27.23 18.48 -11.04
CA SER A 290 28.08 18.54 -9.84
C SER A 290 28.41 17.16 -9.25
N GLY A 291 27.60 16.13 -9.55
CA GLY A 291 27.77 14.76 -9.08
C GLY A 291 26.44 14.08 -8.77
N PRO A 292 26.46 12.95 -8.03
CA PRO A 292 25.25 12.31 -7.55
C PRO A 292 24.52 13.16 -6.51
N VAL A 293 23.19 13.02 -6.47
CA VAL A 293 22.30 13.74 -5.55
C VAL A 293 21.88 12.81 -4.42
N TYR A 294 22.03 13.28 -3.17
CA TYR A 294 21.52 12.61 -1.98
C TYR A 294 20.51 13.51 -1.28
N LEU A 295 19.46 12.90 -0.73
CA LEU A 295 18.41 13.60 -0.01
C LEU A 295 18.72 13.62 1.48
N ASP A 296 18.56 14.79 2.09
CA ASP A 296 18.70 14.96 3.52
C ASP A 296 17.57 14.23 4.26
N PRO A 297 17.89 13.37 5.25
CA PRO A 297 16.87 12.75 6.08
C PRO A 297 15.98 13.79 6.78
N PRO A 298 14.66 13.55 6.87
CA PRO A 298 13.79 14.36 7.72
C PRO A 298 14.21 14.22 9.19
N LYS A 299 13.88 15.23 9.99
CA LYS A 299 14.25 15.24 11.41
C LYS A 299 13.32 14.30 12.17
N ILE A 300 13.84 13.52 13.11
CA ILE A 300 13.00 12.55 13.84
C ILE A 300 11.93 13.25 14.69
N GLU A 301 12.18 14.51 15.03
CA GLU A 301 11.27 15.42 15.72
C GLU A 301 10.03 15.79 14.87
N ASP A 302 10.08 15.59 13.54
CA ASP A 302 8.95 15.83 12.65
C ASP A 302 7.83 14.78 12.85
N TRP A 303 8.17 13.60 13.40
CA TRP A 303 7.16 12.60 13.75
C TRP A 303 6.46 12.94 15.06
N PRO A 304 5.12 12.84 15.11
CA PRO A 304 4.41 13.03 16.37
C PRO A 304 4.83 11.97 17.38
N ASN A 305 5.02 12.40 18.63
CA ASN A 305 5.22 11.48 19.73
C ASN A 305 3.89 10.82 20.12
N ILE A 306 3.55 9.72 19.43
CA ILE A 306 2.36 8.94 19.70
C ILE A 306 2.73 7.80 20.63
N GLU A 307 2.19 7.80 21.84
CA GLU A 307 2.10 6.60 22.66
C GLU A 307 0.84 5.84 22.25
N TRP A 308 0.96 4.81 21.40
CA TRP A 308 -0.18 3.92 21.15
C TRP A 308 -0.36 2.99 22.34
N LYS A 309 -1.22 3.41 23.26
CA LYS A 309 -1.77 2.55 24.30
C LYS A 309 -2.89 1.79 23.63
N ALA A 310 -2.77 0.48 23.52
CA ALA A 310 -3.83 -0.41 23.03
C ALA A 310 -5.02 -0.46 24.02
N GLU A 311 -5.49 0.70 24.47
CA GLU A 311 -6.57 0.88 25.42
C GLU A 311 -7.82 0.21 24.86
N GLY A 312 -8.43 -0.64 25.68
CA GLY A 312 -9.60 -1.45 25.32
C GLY A 312 -9.36 -2.46 24.20
N ALA A 313 -8.11 -2.79 23.84
CA ALA A 313 -7.81 -3.96 23.02
C ALA A 313 -7.86 -5.23 23.87
N LYS A 314 -8.38 -6.32 23.29
CA LYS A 314 -8.41 -7.63 23.96
C LYS A 314 -7.14 -8.41 23.63
N ARG A 315 -6.42 -8.88 24.65
CA ARG A 315 -5.31 -9.82 24.45
C ARG A 315 -5.85 -11.23 24.25
N VAL A 316 -5.37 -11.90 23.21
CA VAL A 316 -5.90 -13.19 22.77
C VAL A 316 -4.74 -14.12 22.46
N ASN A 317 -4.65 -15.24 23.19
CA ASN A 317 -3.74 -16.32 22.85
C ASN A 317 -4.40 -17.23 21.79
N VAL A 318 -3.91 -17.19 20.55
CA VAL A 318 -4.51 -17.96 19.44
C VAL A 318 -4.34 -19.47 19.60
N ASN A 319 -3.38 -19.92 20.41
CA ASN A 319 -3.18 -21.35 20.68
C ASN A 319 -4.26 -21.92 21.62
N ASP A 320 -4.87 -21.07 22.45
CA ASP A 320 -5.88 -21.48 23.45
C ASP A 320 -7.31 -21.31 22.93
N LEU A 321 -7.48 -20.59 21.81
CA LEU A 321 -8.79 -20.34 21.22
C LEU A 321 -9.40 -21.62 20.66
N LYS A 322 -10.67 -21.84 20.97
CA LYS A 322 -11.54 -22.77 20.25
C LYS A 322 -12.44 -22.00 19.29
N LYS A 323 -12.99 -22.72 18.33
CA LYS A 323 -13.89 -22.16 17.32
C LYS A 323 -15.11 -21.45 17.92
N GLU A 324 -15.61 -21.95 19.04
CA GLU A 324 -16.78 -21.38 19.74
C GLU A 324 -16.47 -20.02 20.39
N ASP A 325 -15.22 -19.80 20.82
CA ASP A 325 -14.79 -18.56 21.47
C ASP A 325 -14.84 -17.36 20.51
N LEU A 326 -14.78 -17.62 19.20
CA LEU A 326 -14.80 -16.60 18.16
C LEU A 326 -16.10 -15.77 18.16
N ALA A 327 -17.20 -16.31 18.69
CA ALA A 327 -18.48 -15.61 18.79
C ALA A 327 -18.44 -14.41 19.76
N ALA A 328 -17.43 -14.30 20.62
CA ALA A 328 -17.26 -13.19 21.54
C ALA A 328 -16.65 -11.92 20.89
N PHE A 329 -16.10 -12.05 19.68
CA PHE A 329 -15.44 -10.96 18.98
C PHE A 329 -16.42 -10.22 18.06
N LYS A 330 -16.41 -8.88 18.14
CA LYS A 330 -17.33 -8.02 17.36
C LYS A 330 -16.58 -7.21 16.30
N PRO A 331 -17.21 -6.93 15.13
CA PRO A 331 -16.58 -6.10 14.11
C PRO A 331 -16.11 -4.74 14.66
N GLY A 332 -14.89 -4.35 14.30
CA GLY A 332 -14.25 -3.12 14.77
C GLY A 332 -13.53 -3.24 16.11
N GLU A 333 -13.64 -4.34 16.85
CA GLU A 333 -12.82 -4.58 18.04
C GLU A 333 -11.34 -4.79 17.67
N THR A 334 -10.44 -4.18 18.43
CA THR A 334 -8.99 -4.39 18.33
C THR A 334 -8.56 -5.56 19.23
N LEU A 335 -7.81 -6.49 18.66
CA LEU A 335 -7.21 -7.64 19.34
C LEU A 335 -5.68 -7.53 19.29
N LEU A 336 -5.02 -8.06 20.32
CA LEU A 336 -3.59 -8.27 20.39
C LEU A 336 -3.34 -9.79 20.41
N LEU A 337 -2.89 -10.34 19.29
CA LEU A 337 -2.71 -11.78 19.13
C LEU A 337 -1.33 -12.22 19.63
N THR A 338 -1.32 -13.27 20.45
CA THR A 338 -0.12 -14.00 20.87
C THR A 338 -0.27 -15.48 20.54
N GLY A 339 0.78 -16.16 20.09
CA GLY A 339 0.76 -17.59 19.78
C GLY A 339 1.26 -17.93 18.37
N SER A 340 0.92 -19.13 17.87
CA SER A 340 1.41 -19.65 16.59
C SER A 340 0.41 -19.47 15.46
N ILE A 341 0.84 -18.86 14.36
CA ILE A 341 0.04 -18.66 13.14
C ILE A 341 0.78 -19.19 11.91
N LEU A 342 0.05 -19.66 10.90
CA LEU A 342 0.62 -20.03 9.61
C LEU A 342 0.52 -18.88 8.62
N THR A 343 1.43 -18.79 7.67
CA THR A 343 1.31 -17.85 6.56
C THR A 343 0.88 -18.56 5.28
N GLY A 344 0.32 -17.80 4.34
CA GLY A 344 0.09 -18.28 3.00
C GLY A 344 -0.70 -17.26 2.19
N ARG A 345 -0.35 -17.09 0.91
CA ARG A 345 -1.04 -16.16 0.01
C ARG A 345 -1.29 -16.80 -1.35
N ASP A 346 -1.37 -16.01 -2.43
CA ASP A 346 -1.85 -16.42 -3.74
C ASP A 346 -1.27 -17.77 -4.24
N ALA A 347 0.06 -17.91 -4.29
CA ALA A 347 0.70 -19.13 -4.80
C ALA A 347 0.53 -20.34 -3.87
N ALA A 348 0.66 -20.15 -2.55
CA ALA A 348 0.46 -21.21 -1.56
C ALA A 348 -0.99 -21.73 -1.57
N HIS A 349 -1.99 -20.85 -1.61
CA HIS A 349 -3.39 -21.24 -1.68
C HIS A 349 -3.70 -21.99 -2.97
N LYS A 350 -3.17 -21.55 -4.11
CA LYS A 350 -3.30 -22.26 -5.37
C LYS A 350 -2.71 -23.67 -5.28
N ARG A 351 -1.49 -23.79 -4.74
CA ARG A 351 -0.82 -25.09 -4.60
C ARG A 351 -1.59 -26.02 -3.66
N ILE A 352 -2.09 -25.52 -2.52
CA ILE A 352 -2.97 -26.27 -1.61
C ILE A 352 -4.22 -26.77 -2.36
N ALA A 353 -4.90 -25.90 -3.10
CA ALA A 353 -6.08 -26.26 -3.86
C ALA A 353 -5.78 -27.34 -4.91
N ASP A 354 -4.65 -27.22 -5.62
CA ASP A 354 -4.23 -28.19 -6.63
C ASP A 354 -3.90 -29.57 -5.99
N LEU A 355 -3.27 -29.60 -4.81
CA LEU A 355 -3.03 -30.85 -4.06
C LEU A 355 -4.34 -31.51 -3.64
N MET A 356 -5.26 -30.74 -3.05
CA MET A 356 -6.56 -31.26 -2.61
C MET A 356 -7.42 -31.75 -3.78
N ALA A 357 -7.38 -31.06 -4.92
CA ALA A 357 -8.10 -31.47 -6.12
C ALA A 357 -7.61 -32.83 -6.67
N LYS A 358 -6.34 -33.17 -6.42
CA LYS A 358 -5.75 -34.47 -6.76
C LYS A 358 -5.95 -35.54 -5.67
N GLY A 359 -6.57 -35.20 -4.55
CA GLY A 359 -6.68 -36.08 -3.39
C GLY A 359 -5.36 -36.30 -2.64
N GLU A 360 -4.36 -35.45 -2.88
CA GLU A 360 -3.07 -35.52 -2.19
C GLU A 360 -3.18 -34.89 -0.79
N LYS A 361 -2.37 -35.37 0.16
CA LYS A 361 -2.29 -34.80 1.51
C LYS A 361 -1.50 -33.49 1.50
N LEU A 362 -1.75 -32.64 2.49
CA LEU A 362 -0.88 -31.49 2.75
C LEU A 362 0.53 -31.96 3.14
N PRO A 363 1.57 -31.17 2.85
CA PRO A 363 2.94 -31.49 3.25
C PRO A 363 3.06 -31.70 4.77
N ASP A 364 3.98 -32.56 5.18
CA ASP A 364 4.26 -32.81 6.59
C ASP A 364 4.56 -31.50 7.34
N GLY A 365 3.95 -31.32 8.51
CA GLY A 365 4.08 -30.13 9.34
C GLY A 365 3.11 -28.99 9.01
N VAL A 366 2.36 -29.05 7.90
CA VAL A 366 1.29 -28.10 7.59
C VAL A 366 -0.03 -28.58 8.18
N ASP A 367 -0.43 -27.98 9.30
CA ASP A 367 -1.73 -28.22 9.93
C ASP A 367 -2.45 -26.90 10.22
N PHE A 368 -3.62 -26.72 9.61
CA PHE A 368 -4.48 -25.54 9.79
C PHE A 368 -5.61 -25.78 10.79
N HIS A 369 -5.76 -26.99 11.33
CA HIS A 369 -6.85 -27.31 12.25
C HIS A 369 -6.79 -26.41 13.48
N ASN A 370 -7.86 -25.66 13.73
CA ASN A 370 -7.96 -24.72 14.85
C ASN A 370 -6.84 -23.67 14.86
N ARG A 371 -6.37 -23.24 13.67
CA ARG A 371 -5.31 -22.25 13.49
C ARG A 371 -5.79 -21.01 12.75
N PHE A 372 -4.94 -19.99 12.74
CA PHE A 372 -5.07 -18.80 11.92
C PHE A 372 -4.07 -18.83 10.76
N ILE A 373 -4.51 -18.34 9.60
CA ILE A 373 -3.64 -18.10 8.44
C ILE A 373 -3.45 -16.60 8.20
N TYR A 374 -2.20 -16.17 8.04
CA TYR A 374 -1.83 -14.79 7.75
C TYR A 374 -1.41 -14.61 6.29
N TYR A 375 -2.11 -13.72 5.60
CA TYR A 375 -1.86 -13.38 4.21
C TYR A 375 -0.72 -12.35 4.13
N VAL A 376 0.51 -12.84 4.06
CA VAL A 376 1.72 -12.02 4.04
C VAL A 376 2.72 -12.54 3.01
N GLY A 377 3.50 -11.62 2.46
CA GLY A 377 4.74 -11.92 1.74
C GLY A 377 5.81 -10.99 2.32
N PRO A 378 6.58 -11.45 3.33
CA PRO A 378 7.50 -10.59 4.07
C PRO A 378 8.66 -10.14 3.19
N VAL A 379 9.31 -9.06 3.59
CA VAL A 379 10.65 -8.69 3.08
C VAL A 379 11.68 -9.65 3.68
N ASP A 380 12.73 -9.94 2.92
CA ASP A 380 13.83 -10.76 3.41
C ASP A 380 14.44 -10.13 4.68
N PRO A 381 14.68 -10.94 5.73
CA PRO A 381 15.34 -10.45 6.94
C PRO A 381 16.78 -10.05 6.62
N VAL A 382 17.24 -8.97 7.25
CA VAL A 382 18.65 -8.57 7.25
C VAL A 382 19.18 -8.56 8.68
N ARG A 383 20.50 -8.66 8.83
CA ARG A 383 21.17 -8.61 10.15
C ARG A 383 20.63 -9.70 11.09
N ASP A 384 20.09 -9.32 12.24
CA ASP A 384 19.51 -10.20 13.27
C ASP A 384 17.97 -10.23 13.25
N GLU A 385 17.33 -9.74 12.18
CA GLU A 385 15.87 -9.79 12.03
C GLU A 385 15.35 -11.23 12.00
N VAL A 386 14.35 -11.52 12.84
CA VAL A 386 13.56 -12.76 12.74
C VAL A 386 12.84 -12.83 11.39
N VAL A 387 12.33 -11.69 10.93
CA VAL A 387 11.66 -11.48 9.66
C VAL A 387 11.76 -9.99 9.31
N GLY A 388 11.90 -9.65 8.02
CA GLY A 388 11.82 -8.25 7.57
C GLY A 388 10.37 -7.72 7.68
N PRO A 389 10.09 -6.48 7.24
CA PRO A 389 8.74 -5.93 7.22
C PRO A 389 7.70 -6.92 6.66
N ALA A 390 6.65 -7.18 7.43
CA ALA A 390 5.77 -8.33 7.25
C ALA A 390 4.29 -7.90 7.29
N GLY A 391 3.95 -6.81 6.60
CA GLY A 391 2.59 -6.29 6.58
C GLY A 391 1.61 -7.16 5.78
N PRO A 392 0.29 -6.97 6.01
CA PRO A 392 -0.75 -7.78 5.40
C PRO A 392 -0.90 -7.54 3.90
N THR A 393 -1.45 -8.54 3.23
CA THR A 393 -1.82 -8.51 1.81
C THR A 393 -3.34 -8.50 1.63
N THR A 394 -3.83 -7.93 0.53
CA THR A 394 -5.27 -7.81 0.21
C THR A 394 -5.97 -9.16 0.23
N ALA A 395 -6.94 -9.32 1.14
CA ALA A 395 -7.58 -10.59 1.43
C ALA A 395 -8.52 -11.08 0.31
N THR A 396 -9.14 -10.17 -0.45
CA THR A 396 -10.09 -10.54 -1.52
C THR A 396 -9.51 -11.46 -2.59
N ARG A 397 -8.18 -11.46 -2.78
CA ARG A 397 -7.53 -12.36 -3.74
C ARG A 397 -7.59 -13.84 -3.33
N MET A 398 -7.81 -14.11 -2.06
CA MET A 398 -7.96 -15.47 -1.50
C MET A 398 -9.43 -15.88 -1.34
N ASP A 399 -10.40 -15.03 -1.69
CA ASP A 399 -11.83 -15.31 -1.47
C ASP A 399 -12.29 -16.61 -2.15
N LYS A 400 -11.83 -16.85 -3.37
CA LYS A 400 -12.15 -18.07 -4.14
C LYS A 400 -11.69 -19.38 -3.46
N PHE A 401 -10.74 -19.31 -2.53
CA PHE A 401 -10.22 -20.47 -1.80
C PHE A 401 -10.83 -20.61 -0.40
N THR A 402 -11.60 -19.62 0.07
CA THR A 402 -11.96 -19.51 1.49
C THR A 402 -12.86 -20.63 1.98
N ASP A 403 -13.93 -20.95 1.24
CA ASP A 403 -14.83 -22.04 1.63
C ASP A 403 -14.08 -23.39 1.69
N MET A 404 -13.23 -23.66 0.71
CA MET A 404 -12.39 -24.85 0.67
C MET A 404 -11.43 -24.91 1.86
N MET A 405 -10.71 -23.84 2.15
CA MET A 405 -9.76 -23.80 3.28
C MET A 405 -10.47 -24.03 4.60
N LEU A 406 -11.59 -23.34 4.84
CA LEU A 406 -12.36 -23.49 6.08
C LEU A 406 -12.94 -24.90 6.22
N GLU A 407 -13.53 -25.45 5.16
CA GLU A 407 -14.19 -26.76 5.18
C GLU A 407 -13.19 -27.92 5.30
N LYS A 408 -12.12 -27.91 4.50
CA LYS A 408 -11.22 -29.06 4.34
C LYS A 408 -10.07 -29.09 5.33
N THR A 409 -9.72 -27.97 5.95
CA THR A 409 -8.53 -27.88 6.81
C THR A 409 -8.82 -27.63 8.28
N GLY A 410 -10.06 -27.27 8.64
CA GLY A 410 -10.41 -26.92 10.01
C GLY A 410 -9.86 -25.55 10.47
N LEU A 411 -9.40 -24.72 9.53
CA LEU A 411 -8.99 -23.33 9.77
C LEU A 411 -10.14 -22.55 10.43
N ILE A 412 -9.84 -21.77 11.48
CA ILE A 412 -10.86 -21.03 12.24
C ILE A 412 -10.80 -19.52 12.00
N GLY A 413 -9.67 -19.02 11.49
CA GLY A 413 -9.51 -17.58 11.25
C GLY A 413 -8.49 -17.23 10.18
N MET A 414 -8.66 -16.04 9.62
CA MET A 414 -7.79 -15.50 8.58
C MET A 414 -7.37 -14.09 8.96
N ILE A 415 -6.13 -13.72 8.65
CA ILE A 415 -5.56 -12.39 8.89
C ILE A 415 -5.10 -11.82 7.54
N GLY A 416 -5.53 -10.61 7.21
CA GLY A 416 -5.15 -9.95 5.96
C GLY A 416 -5.29 -8.44 6.05
N LYS A 417 -5.56 -7.78 4.91
CA LYS A 417 -6.03 -6.39 4.88
C LYS A 417 -7.21 -6.23 3.93
N SER A 418 -7.94 -5.14 4.14
CA SER A 418 -9.09 -4.71 3.35
C SER A 418 -10.32 -5.60 3.53
N GLU A 419 -11.40 -5.27 2.82
CA GLU A 419 -12.67 -5.97 2.84
C GLU A 419 -12.57 -7.43 2.34
N ARG A 420 -13.61 -8.22 2.60
CA ARG A 420 -13.85 -9.54 1.98
C ARG A 420 -15.02 -9.41 1.01
N GLY A 421 -14.98 -10.17 -0.08
CA GLY A 421 -16.09 -10.25 -1.02
C GLY A 421 -17.27 -11.06 -0.45
N PRO A 422 -18.47 -10.94 -1.05
CA PRO A 422 -19.68 -11.62 -0.56
C PRO A 422 -19.53 -13.13 -0.39
N GLN A 423 -18.86 -13.80 -1.34
CA GLN A 423 -18.62 -15.25 -1.28
C GLN A 423 -17.81 -15.65 -0.04
N ALA A 424 -16.78 -14.88 0.30
CA ALA A 424 -15.97 -15.16 1.47
C ALA A 424 -16.71 -14.85 2.77
N ILE A 425 -17.52 -13.79 2.81
CA ILE A 425 -18.37 -13.48 3.98
C ILE A 425 -19.35 -14.62 4.26
N GLU A 426 -20.01 -15.14 3.22
CA GLU A 426 -20.92 -16.29 3.38
C GLU A 426 -20.17 -17.54 3.83
N ALA A 427 -18.96 -17.81 3.32
CA ALA A 427 -18.13 -18.92 3.79
C ALA A 427 -17.73 -18.74 5.27
N ILE A 428 -17.30 -17.54 5.67
CA ILE A 428 -16.97 -17.21 7.07
C ILE A 428 -18.16 -17.51 7.99
N LYS A 429 -19.36 -17.05 7.61
CA LYS A 429 -20.61 -17.28 8.34
C LYS A 429 -21.00 -18.75 8.41
N LYS A 430 -20.98 -19.45 7.26
CA LYS A 430 -21.29 -20.89 7.14
C LYS A 430 -20.42 -21.71 8.08
N HIS A 431 -19.13 -21.40 8.12
CA HIS A 431 -18.15 -22.15 8.90
C HIS A 431 -17.90 -21.58 10.28
N LYS A 432 -18.61 -20.53 10.74
CA LYS A 432 -18.36 -19.91 12.06
C LYS A 432 -16.88 -19.56 12.29
N ALA A 433 -16.24 -19.07 11.24
CA ALA A 433 -14.87 -18.56 11.27
C ALA A 433 -14.88 -17.04 11.47
N ILE A 434 -13.70 -16.43 11.55
CA ILE A 434 -13.56 -14.96 11.55
C ILE A 434 -12.51 -14.48 10.55
N TYR A 435 -12.62 -13.21 10.17
CA TYR A 435 -11.56 -12.51 9.45
C TYR A 435 -11.10 -11.29 10.24
N LEU A 436 -9.80 -11.25 10.47
CA LEU A 436 -9.09 -10.19 11.15
C LEU A 436 -8.28 -9.39 10.12
N MET A 437 -8.17 -8.09 10.32
CA MET A 437 -7.30 -7.25 9.50
C MET A 437 -6.15 -6.70 10.33
N ALA A 438 -4.93 -6.83 9.82
CA ALA A 438 -3.82 -6.00 10.27
C ALA A 438 -3.84 -4.69 9.49
N VAL A 439 -3.25 -3.62 10.06
CA VAL A 439 -3.22 -2.31 9.40
C VAL A 439 -2.28 -2.34 8.19
N GLY A 440 -2.83 -2.05 7.01
CA GLY A 440 -2.06 -1.91 5.79
C GLY A 440 -1.22 -0.62 5.82
N GLY A 441 0.09 -0.75 5.56
CA GLY A 441 1.06 0.36 5.68
C GLY A 441 1.82 0.40 7.01
N ALA A 442 1.59 -0.58 7.90
CA ALA A 442 2.29 -0.72 9.18
C ALA A 442 3.22 -1.95 9.23
N ALA A 443 3.92 -2.24 8.14
CA ALA A 443 4.59 -3.55 7.94
C ALA A 443 5.75 -3.82 8.90
N TYR A 444 6.57 -2.80 9.20
CA TYR A 444 7.71 -2.92 10.10
C TYR A 444 7.27 -3.01 11.57
N LEU A 445 6.21 -2.28 11.95
CA LEU A 445 5.56 -2.41 13.25
C LEU A 445 5.04 -3.84 13.47
N VAL A 446 4.31 -4.39 12.50
CA VAL A 446 3.79 -5.77 12.56
C VAL A 446 4.94 -6.79 12.64
N ALA A 447 6.04 -6.57 11.92
CA ALA A 447 7.20 -7.45 11.99
C ALA A 447 7.81 -7.53 13.39
N LYS A 448 7.76 -6.46 14.20
CA LYS A 448 8.26 -6.51 15.60
C LYS A 448 7.43 -7.37 16.54
N ALA A 449 6.18 -7.67 16.17
CA ALA A 449 5.35 -8.62 16.90
C ALA A 449 5.75 -10.08 16.60
N ILE A 450 6.48 -10.36 15.52
CA ILE A 450 6.92 -11.71 15.14
C ILE A 450 8.23 -12.03 15.86
N LYS A 451 8.19 -13.02 16.75
CA LYS A 451 9.32 -13.42 17.62
C LYS A 451 10.08 -14.63 17.11
N LYS A 452 9.42 -15.51 16.34
CA LYS A 452 10.06 -16.62 15.61
C LYS A 452 9.42 -16.79 14.24
N SER A 453 10.22 -17.23 13.27
CA SER A 453 9.80 -17.53 11.90
C SER A 453 10.51 -18.79 11.42
N ARG A 454 9.76 -19.76 10.90
CA ARG A 454 10.32 -20.95 10.24
C ARG A 454 9.53 -21.31 8.99
N VAL A 455 10.21 -21.71 7.93
CA VAL A 455 9.55 -22.29 6.75
C VAL A 455 9.01 -23.67 7.13
N VAL A 456 7.74 -23.91 6.83
CA VAL A 456 7.05 -25.20 7.03
C VAL A 456 6.90 -25.93 5.72
N ALA A 457 6.49 -25.24 4.64
CA ALA A 457 6.30 -25.86 3.34
C ALA A 457 6.46 -24.87 2.19
N PHE A 458 6.67 -25.43 0.99
CA PHE A 458 6.76 -24.69 -0.28
C PHE A 458 7.87 -23.63 -0.30
N ALA A 459 9.05 -23.97 0.23
CA ALA A 459 10.21 -23.08 0.26
C ALA A 459 10.58 -22.50 -1.11
N ASP A 460 10.31 -23.24 -2.19
CA ASP A 460 10.52 -22.81 -3.58
C ASP A 460 9.68 -21.59 -3.99
N LEU A 461 8.60 -21.28 -3.25
CA LEU A 461 7.77 -20.10 -3.47
C LEU A 461 8.37 -18.80 -2.85
N GLY A 462 9.50 -18.89 -2.14
CA GLY A 462 10.18 -17.74 -1.53
C GLY A 462 9.28 -16.99 -0.55
N MET A 463 9.01 -15.70 -0.83
CA MET A 463 8.12 -14.88 0.01
C MET A 463 6.67 -15.40 0.09
N GLU A 464 6.24 -16.27 -0.83
CA GLU A 464 4.90 -16.87 -0.82
C GLU A 464 4.85 -18.27 -0.19
N ALA A 465 5.95 -18.74 0.42
CA ALA A 465 5.99 -20.01 1.14
C ALA A 465 5.09 -20.01 2.39
N ILE A 466 4.85 -21.20 2.94
CA ILE A 466 4.14 -21.35 4.22
C ILE A 466 5.17 -21.28 5.33
N TYR A 467 5.10 -20.23 6.12
CA TYR A 467 5.87 -20.05 7.34
C TYR A 467 4.98 -20.31 8.56
N GLU A 468 5.59 -20.71 9.66
CA GLU A 468 4.99 -20.62 10.98
C GLU A 468 5.64 -19.45 11.72
N PHE A 469 4.79 -18.52 12.15
CA PHE A 469 5.19 -17.38 12.96
C PHE A 469 4.74 -17.57 14.40
N GLU A 470 5.63 -17.32 15.35
CA GLU A 470 5.28 -17.10 16.75
C GLU A 470 5.15 -15.60 16.96
N VAL A 471 3.95 -15.13 17.28
CA VAL A 471 3.64 -13.71 17.45
C VAL A 471 3.38 -13.36 18.92
N GLU A 472 3.65 -12.12 19.29
CA GLU A 472 3.37 -11.56 20.61
C GLU A 472 2.77 -10.16 20.45
N ASP A 473 1.59 -9.95 21.03
CA ASP A 473 0.82 -8.70 20.99
C ASP A 473 0.66 -8.14 19.55
N MET A 474 0.49 -9.00 18.55
CA MET A 474 0.28 -8.59 17.16
C MET A 474 -1.07 -7.86 17.01
N PRO A 475 -1.09 -6.58 16.57
CA PRO A 475 -2.32 -5.81 16.51
C PRO A 475 -3.15 -6.16 15.27
N VAL A 476 -4.41 -6.50 15.49
CA VAL A 476 -5.40 -6.74 14.44
C VAL A 476 -6.77 -6.21 14.84
N SER A 477 -7.64 -5.96 13.87
CA SER A 477 -9.04 -5.59 14.10
C SER A 477 -9.98 -6.64 13.53
N VAL A 478 -11.08 -6.91 14.21
CA VAL A 478 -12.12 -7.83 13.71
C VAL A 478 -12.81 -7.19 12.51
N ALA A 479 -12.59 -7.75 11.33
CA ALA A 479 -13.11 -7.19 10.09
C ALA A 479 -14.41 -7.87 9.64
N VAL A 480 -14.52 -9.19 9.82
CA VAL A 480 -15.77 -9.94 9.65
C VAL A 480 -15.93 -10.93 10.81
N ASP A 481 -17.09 -10.92 11.46
CA ASP A 481 -17.41 -11.82 12.58
C ASP A 481 -17.97 -13.18 12.12
N VAL A 482 -18.30 -14.05 13.09
CA VAL A 482 -18.88 -15.38 12.85
C VAL A 482 -20.29 -15.36 12.25
N ASN A 483 -20.95 -14.19 12.22
CA ASN A 483 -22.29 -14.00 11.66
C ASN A 483 -22.24 -13.42 10.24
N GLY A 484 -21.05 -13.06 9.75
CA GLY A 484 -20.84 -12.41 8.46
C GLY A 484 -21.03 -10.89 8.49
N GLU A 485 -21.09 -10.27 9.67
CA GLU A 485 -21.13 -8.82 9.79
C GLU A 485 -19.75 -8.22 9.50
N SER A 486 -19.67 -7.28 8.56
CA SER A 486 -18.42 -6.70 8.07
C SER A 486 -18.26 -5.23 8.49
N VAL A 487 -17.15 -4.91 9.16
CA VAL A 487 -16.82 -3.52 9.54
C VAL A 487 -16.66 -2.59 8.32
N HIS A 488 -16.25 -3.15 7.17
CA HIS A 488 -16.11 -2.39 5.93
C HIS A 488 -17.46 -2.02 5.30
N THR A 489 -18.56 -2.59 5.80
CA THR A 489 -19.93 -2.22 5.44
C THR A 489 -20.54 -1.34 6.52
N THR A 490 -20.45 -1.77 7.78
CA THR A 490 -21.12 -1.10 8.90
C THR A 490 -20.43 0.19 9.34
N GLY A 491 -19.09 0.21 9.33
CA GLY A 491 -18.27 1.38 9.67
C GLY A 491 -18.56 2.57 8.75
N PRO A 492 -18.34 2.46 7.43
CA PRO A 492 -18.64 3.54 6.50
C PRO A 492 -20.09 4.02 6.54
N ALA A 493 -21.06 3.10 6.65
CA ALA A 493 -22.47 3.45 6.74
C ALA A 493 -22.81 4.26 8.00
N LEU A 494 -22.21 3.92 9.14
CA LEU A 494 -22.34 4.66 10.39
C LEU A 494 -21.75 6.06 10.27
N TRP A 495 -20.51 6.17 9.77
CA TRP A 495 -19.79 7.44 9.71
C TRP A 495 -20.36 8.39 8.67
N LYS A 496 -20.84 7.88 7.53
CA LYS A 496 -21.57 8.70 6.55
C LYS A 496 -22.77 9.41 7.18
N LYS A 497 -23.53 8.72 8.05
CA LYS A 497 -24.66 9.33 8.77
C LYS A 497 -24.20 10.34 9.81
N LYS A 498 -23.13 10.03 10.56
CA LYS A 498 -22.57 10.93 11.58
C LYS A 498 -21.98 12.22 11.01
N ILE A 499 -21.39 12.17 9.82
CA ILE A 499 -20.81 13.36 9.18
C ILE A 499 -21.90 14.24 8.55
N ALA A 500 -23.02 13.65 8.16
CA ALA A 500 -24.13 14.36 7.51
C ALA A 500 -25.12 15.03 8.49
N GLY A 501 -25.16 14.58 9.75
CA GLY A 501 -25.96 15.17 10.83
C GLY A 501 -25.10 16.01 11.73
#